data_AF-A0A2C6MCQ5-F1
#
_entry.id   AF-A0A2C6MCQ5-F1
#
_cell.length_a   1.000
_cell.length_b   1.000
_cell.length_c   1.000
_cell.angle_alpha   90.00
_cell.angle_beta   90.00
_cell.angle_gamma   90.00
#
_symmetry.space_group_name_H-M   'P 1'
#
loop_
_entity.id
_entity.type
_entity.pdbx_description
1 polymer ?
#
loop_
_entity_poly.entity_id
_entity_poly.type
_entity_poly.pdbx_seq_one_letter_code
_entity_poly.pdbx_strand_id
1 'polypeptide(L)'
;MPVLFEDVLQKASKKLEVNPQIINSQPQVSEEAKFLPIKVTVVKDMNKVKVDSLIGKGMYLFALKHLLTKMVSVLEKHKWYVIHAANGVSFPTSDDPVICLNFNSEHNYDFKGGWGKKNGNIIMPISPTRLLITQIGSNMPLARLDHSEHWSKFFRKIIIEHVHRYVYAIEPQKGMLAINPRRIDAALFEKEKSIMAGWHEEQMEAEAQLI
;
A
#
# COMPACT_ATOMS: atom_id res chain seq x y z
N MET A 1 0.54 -10.03 -1.98
CA MET A 1 1.31 -10.94 -1.13
C MET A 1 1.30 -12.40 -1.62
N PRO A 2 0.16 -13.02 -2.01
CA PRO A 2 0.13 -14.43 -2.41
C PRO A 2 1.06 -14.79 -3.59
N VAL A 3 1.04 -13.97 -4.65
CA VAL A 3 1.85 -14.18 -5.87
C VAL A 3 3.36 -14.12 -5.61
N LEU A 4 3.80 -13.27 -4.66
CA LEU A 4 5.21 -13.17 -4.27
C LEU A 4 5.71 -14.44 -3.58
N PHE A 5 4.86 -15.08 -2.77
CA PHE A 5 5.20 -16.35 -2.14
C PHE A 5 5.24 -17.49 -3.16
N GLU A 6 4.30 -17.54 -4.09
CA GLU A 6 4.30 -18.54 -5.17
C GLU A 6 5.56 -18.44 -6.02
N ASP A 7 5.95 -17.23 -6.45
CA ASP A 7 7.17 -17.03 -7.23
C ASP A 7 8.43 -17.46 -6.48
N VAL A 8 8.52 -17.17 -5.18
CA VAL A 8 9.66 -17.55 -4.34
C VAL A 8 9.69 -19.06 -4.13
N LEU A 9 8.54 -19.70 -3.86
CA LEU A 9 8.42 -21.14 -3.69
C LEU A 9 8.75 -21.90 -4.98
N GLN A 10 8.28 -21.42 -6.14
CA GLN A 10 8.63 -21.99 -7.43
C GLN A 10 10.14 -21.89 -7.72
N LYS A 11 10.75 -20.73 -7.41
CA LYS A 11 12.21 -20.56 -7.55
C LYS A 11 12.98 -21.47 -6.60
N ALA A 12 12.49 -21.68 -5.37
CA ALA A 12 13.09 -22.58 -4.41
C ALA A 12 13.01 -24.05 -4.87
N SER A 13 11.84 -24.49 -5.37
CA SER A 13 11.66 -25.82 -5.95
C SER A 13 12.64 -26.10 -7.09
N LYS A 14 12.73 -25.17 -8.06
CA LYS A 14 13.68 -25.28 -9.17
C LYS A 14 15.13 -25.36 -8.72
N LYS A 15 15.52 -24.65 -7.65
CA LYS A 15 16.88 -24.72 -7.10
C LYS A 15 17.17 -26.06 -6.41
N LEU A 16 16.17 -26.63 -5.74
CA LEU A 16 16.28 -27.94 -5.07
C LEU A 16 16.35 -29.09 -6.08
N GLU A 17 15.64 -29.00 -7.20
CA GLU A 17 15.72 -29.97 -8.30
C GLU A 17 17.12 -30.00 -8.95
N VAL A 18 17.79 -28.84 -9.03
CA VAL A 18 19.10 -28.70 -9.69
C VAL A 18 20.27 -29.08 -8.77
N ASN A 19 20.13 -28.90 -7.45
CA ASN A 19 21.19 -29.27 -6.51
C ASN A 19 20.62 -29.80 -5.18
N PRO A 20 20.47 -31.14 -5.04
CA PRO A 20 19.84 -31.74 -3.86
C PRO A 20 20.71 -31.69 -2.58
N GLN A 21 21.96 -31.21 -2.64
CA GLN A 21 22.87 -31.18 -1.48
C GLN A 21 22.82 -29.90 -0.63
N ILE A 22 21.86 -29.00 -0.83
CA ILE A 22 21.77 -27.75 -0.04
C ILE A 22 21.06 -28.00 1.30
N ILE A 23 21.64 -28.78 2.22
CA ILE A 23 21.18 -28.75 3.62
C ILE A 23 22.37 -29.07 4.54
N ASN A 24 23.02 -28.04 5.08
CA ASN A 24 23.77 -28.13 6.34
C ASN A 24 24.13 -26.78 6.96
N SER A 25 23.84 -25.66 6.31
CA SER A 25 23.80 -24.38 7.00
C SER A 25 22.46 -24.24 7.72
N GLN A 26 22.48 -24.19 9.06
CA GLN A 26 21.37 -23.56 9.77
C GLN A 26 21.20 -22.17 9.16
N PRO A 27 20.05 -21.85 8.55
CA PRO A 27 19.84 -20.51 8.05
C PRO A 27 19.90 -19.59 9.26
N GLN A 28 20.85 -18.63 9.25
CA GLN A 28 20.77 -17.52 10.19
C GLN A 28 19.51 -16.75 9.85
N VAL A 29 18.44 -17.03 10.60
CA VAL A 29 17.19 -16.27 10.54
C VAL A 29 17.57 -14.86 10.93
N SER A 30 17.45 -13.93 9.98
CA SER A 30 17.76 -12.53 10.26
C SER A 30 16.88 -12.03 11.40
N GLU A 31 17.38 -11.08 12.21
CA GLU A 31 16.59 -10.41 13.25
C GLU A 31 15.28 -9.81 12.70
N GLU A 32 15.23 -9.51 11.40
CA GLU A 32 14.04 -9.03 10.71
C GLU A 32 13.00 -10.14 10.52
N ALA A 33 13.43 -11.35 10.12
CA ALA A 33 12.55 -12.48 9.90
C ALA A 33 11.87 -12.99 11.17
N LYS A 34 12.37 -12.62 12.37
CA LYS A 34 11.72 -12.94 13.66
C LYS A 34 10.32 -12.34 13.82
N PHE A 35 10.03 -11.23 13.15
CA PHE A 35 8.70 -10.60 13.19
C PHE A 35 7.70 -11.24 12.23
N LEU A 36 8.16 -12.08 11.31
CA LEU A 36 7.33 -12.65 10.27
C LEU A 36 6.54 -13.85 10.86
N PRO A 37 5.21 -13.77 10.98
CA PRO A 37 4.41 -14.84 11.55
C PRO A 37 4.21 -15.93 10.49
N ILE A 38 5.22 -16.79 10.32
CA ILE A 38 5.21 -17.91 9.38
C ILE A 38 5.60 -19.19 10.08
N LYS A 39 4.75 -20.22 9.93
CA LYS A 39 5.01 -21.59 10.33
C LYS A 39 5.15 -22.45 9.09
N VAL A 40 6.31 -23.10 8.95
CA VAL A 40 6.58 -24.01 7.84
C VAL A 40 6.53 -25.45 8.35
N THR A 41 5.70 -26.27 7.72
CA THR A 41 5.57 -27.70 8.06
C THR A 41 5.85 -28.55 6.83
N VAL A 42 6.74 -29.54 6.96
CA VAL A 42 7.03 -30.50 5.88
C VAL A 42 6.12 -31.70 6.03
N VAL A 43 5.19 -31.89 5.08
CA VAL A 43 4.29 -33.03 5.03
C VAL A 43 4.96 -34.12 4.19
N LYS A 44 5.68 -35.02 4.87
CA LYS A 44 6.52 -36.07 4.25
C LYS A 44 5.71 -36.98 3.31
N ASP A 45 4.48 -37.32 3.69
CA ASP A 45 3.66 -38.27 2.94
C ASP A 45 3.17 -37.74 1.59
N MET A 46 3.13 -36.42 1.42
CA MET A 46 2.71 -35.78 0.16
C MET A 46 3.85 -35.08 -0.58
N ASN A 47 5.08 -35.14 -0.06
CA ASN A 47 6.21 -34.35 -0.53
C ASN A 47 5.86 -32.84 -0.68
N LYS A 48 5.07 -32.31 0.27
CA LYS A 48 4.56 -30.93 0.25
C LYS A 48 5.11 -30.13 1.41
N VAL A 49 5.39 -28.85 1.15
CA VAL A 49 5.69 -27.86 2.18
C VAL A 49 4.43 -27.03 2.41
N LYS A 50 3.91 -27.06 3.64
CA LYS A 50 2.80 -26.21 4.07
C LYS A 50 3.38 -24.96 4.74
N VAL A 51 2.87 -23.79 4.35
CA VAL A 51 3.24 -22.51 4.94
C VAL A 51 1.96 -21.89 5.49
N ASP A 52 1.87 -21.80 6.82
CA ASP A 52 0.80 -21.09 7.50
C ASP A 52 1.32 -19.70 7.87
N SER A 53 0.51 -18.67 7.59
CA SER A 53 0.88 -17.28 7.87
C SER A 53 -0.34 -16.48 8.30
N LEU A 54 -0.13 -15.53 9.21
CA LEU A 54 -1.18 -14.65 9.70
C LEU A 54 -0.89 -13.19 9.36
N ILE A 55 -1.92 -12.47 8.93
CA ILE A 55 -1.85 -11.02 8.72
C ILE A 55 -2.26 -10.35 10.03
N GLY A 56 -1.27 -10.11 10.89
CA GLY A 56 -1.45 -9.50 12.21
C GLY A 56 -0.40 -8.44 12.53
N LYS A 57 -0.21 -8.17 13.83
CA LYS A 57 0.81 -7.26 14.37
C LYS A 57 2.22 -7.65 13.93
N GLY A 58 2.59 -8.92 13.98
CA GLY A 58 3.92 -9.38 13.57
C GLY A 58 4.23 -9.02 12.11
N MET A 59 3.29 -9.37 11.21
CA MET A 59 3.39 -9.03 9.78
C MET A 59 3.45 -7.51 9.57
N TYR A 60 2.64 -6.74 10.30
CA TYR A 60 2.66 -5.28 10.24
C TYR A 60 4.02 -4.70 10.66
N LEU A 61 4.59 -5.14 11.79
CA LEU A 61 5.89 -4.69 12.27
C LEU A 61 7.03 -5.09 11.33
N PHE A 62 6.98 -6.31 10.79
CA PHE A 62 7.89 -6.76 9.75
C PHE A 62 7.83 -5.83 8.53
N ALA A 63 6.62 -5.59 8.02
CA ALA A 63 6.41 -4.73 6.85
C ALA A 63 6.89 -3.30 7.12
N LEU A 64 6.57 -2.73 8.28
CA LEU A 64 7.00 -1.38 8.68
C LEU A 64 8.52 -1.28 8.77
N LYS A 65 9.19 -2.23 9.41
CA LYS A 65 10.66 -2.26 9.47
C LYS A 65 11.26 -2.41 8.07
N HIS A 66 10.70 -3.27 7.23
CA HIS A 66 11.16 -3.45 5.86
C HIS A 66 10.99 -2.18 5.02
N LEU A 67 9.86 -1.50 5.14
CA LEU A 67 9.58 -0.22 4.47
C LEU A 67 10.60 0.85 4.89
N LEU A 68 10.81 1.03 6.19
CA LEU A 68 11.70 2.05 6.71
C LEU A 68 13.19 1.80 6.42
N THR A 69 13.61 0.54 6.30
CA THR A 69 15.02 0.19 6.09
C THR A 69 15.40 -0.03 4.63
N LYS A 70 14.51 -0.62 3.82
CA LYS A 70 14.81 -0.97 2.43
C LYS A 70 14.15 0.00 1.44
N MET A 71 12.90 0.40 1.67
CA MET A 71 12.13 1.17 0.69
C MET A 71 12.42 2.68 0.73
N VAL A 72 12.81 3.24 1.87
CA VAL A 72 13.20 4.66 1.97
C VAL A 72 14.31 5.02 0.98
N SER A 73 15.33 4.17 0.86
CA SER A 73 16.44 4.35 -0.09
C SER A 73 16.01 4.39 -1.56
N VAL A 74 14.84 3.82 -1.89
CA VAL A 74 14.26 3.86 -3.23
C VAL A 74 13.54 5.19 -3.43
N LEU A 75 12.76 5.64 -2.44
CA LEU A 75 12.02 6.90 -2.50
C LEU A 75 12.94 8.13 -2.61
N GLU A 76 14.13 8.08 -2.01
CA GLU A 76 15.16 9.13 -2.10
C GLU A 76 15.73 9.33 -3.51
N LYS A 77 15.65 8.30 -4.37
CA LYS A 77 16.16 8.38 -5.75
C LYS A 77 15.23 9.15 -6.68
N HIS A 78 14.01 9.43 -6.25
CA HIS A 78 13.00 10.11 -7.04
C HIS A 78 13.04 11.61 -6.78
N LYS A 79 12.81 12.40 -7.84
CA LYS A 79 12.64 13.84 -7.71
C LYS A 79 11.22 14.12 -7.24
N TRP A 80 11.12 14.64 -6.03
CA TRP A 80 9.86 15.06 -5.44
C TRP A 80 9.62 16.53 -5.70
N TYR A 81 8.35 16.86 -5.92
CA TYR A 81 7.93 18.21 -6.21
C TYR A 81 6.75 18.59 -5.36
N VAL A 82 6.73 19.85 -4.94
CA VAL A 82 5.61 20.44 -4.23
C VAL A 82 4.79 21.24 -5.25
N ILE A 83 3.51 20.91 -5.35
CA ILE A 83 2.54 21.59 -6.21
C ILE A 83 1.57 22.36 -5.32
N HIS A 84 1.31 23.59 -5.69
CA HIS A 84 0.38 24.48 -5.04
C HIS A 84 -0.98 24.41 -5.71
N ALA A 85 -2.03 24.44 -4.89
CA ALA A 85 -3.39 24.59 -5.36
C ALA A 85 -3.59 25.96 -6.03
N ALA A 86 -4.46 26.00 -7.03
CA ALA A 86 -4.98 27.24 -7.56
C ALA A 86 -5.84 27.98 -6.54
N ASN A 87 -5.98 29.29 -6.70
CA ASN A 87 -6.84 30.11 -5.84
C ASN A 87 -8.28 29.58 -5.85
N GLY A 88 -8.87 29.41 -4.66
CA GLY A 88 -10.23 28.89 -4.49
C GLY A 88 -10.37 27.37 -4.59
N VAL A 89 -9.28 26.62 -4.74
CA VAL A 89 -9.27 25.16 -4.64
C VAL A 89 -8.46 24.72 -3.43
N SER A 90 -8.97 23.77 -2.66
CA SER A 90 -8.26 23.14 -1.56
C SER A 90 -8.10 21.63 -1.82
N PHE A 91 -6.95 21.08 -1.47
CA PHE A 91 -6.75 19.63 -1.44
C PHE A 91 -7.28 19.06 -0.11
N PRO A 92 -8.28 18.15 -0.12
CA PRO A 92 -8.57 17.36 1.06
C PRO A 92 -7.44 16.35 1.32
N THR A 93 -7.49 15.70 2.47
CA THR A 93 -6.73 14.47 2.75
C THR A 93 -7.72 13.35 3.09
N SER A 94 -7.23 12.14 3.34
CA SER A 94 -8.05 10.96 3.58
C SER A 94 -7.39 9.97 4.55
N ASP A 95 -8.11 8.91 4.89
CA ASP A 95 -7.57 7.74 5.58
C ASP A 95 -6.65 6.86 4.70
N ASP A 96 -6.58 7.15 3.40
CA ASP A 96 -5.60 6.61 2.46
C ASP A 96 -4.94 7.73 1.63
N PRO A 97 -4.03 8.52 2.24
CA PRO A 97 -3.56 9.77 1.66
C PRO A 97 -2.49 9.61 0.58
N VAL A 98 -1.85 8.45 0.47
CA VAL A 98 -0.78 8.21 -0.51
C VAL A 98 -1.38 7.54 -1.75
N ILE A 99 -1.50 8.30 -2.83
CA ILE A 99 -2.15 7.87 -4.07
C ILE A 99 -1.09 7.38 -5.04
N CYS A 100 -1.19 6.11 -5.43
CA CYS A 100 -0.33 5.49 -6.44
C CYS A 100 -1.05 5.43 -7.79
N LEU A 101 -0.84 6.42 -8.64
CA LEU A 101 -1.57 6.59 -9.89
C LEU A 101 -0.80 6.01 -11.08
N ASN A 102 -1.49 5.29 -11.96
CA ASN A 102 -1.00 4.96 -13.29
C ASN A 102 -1.72 5.85 -14.30
N PHE A 103 -1.13 7.00 -14.63
CA PHE A 103 -1.79 8.04 -15.40
C PHE A 103 -1.48 7.93 -16.90
N ASN A 104 -2.51 7.73 -17.73
CA ASN A 104 -2.42 7.91 -19.17
C ASN A 104 -3.13 9.19 -19.62
N SER A 105 -4.34 9.44 -19.11
CA SER A 105 -5.11 10.67 -19.30
C SER A 105 -6.14 10.84 -18.18
N GLU A 106 -6.80 12.00 -18.09
CA GLU A 106 -7.83 12.28 -17.08
C GLU A 106 -9.10 11.41 -17.18
N HIS A 107 -9.25 10.69 -18.28
CA HIS A 107 -10.32 9.72 -18.50
C HIS A 107 -9.82 8.28 -18.46
N ASN A 108 -8.50 8.07 -18.38
CA ASN A 108 -7.87 6.77 -18.42
C ASN A 108 -6.70 6.72 -17.41
N TYR A 109 -7.03 6.37 -16.18
CA TYR A 109 -6.08 6.10 -15.11
C TYR A 109 -6.62 5.03 -14.18
N ASP A 110 -5.70 4.40 -13.43
CA ASP A 110 -6.05 3.52 -12.31
C ASP A 110 -5.13 3.79 -11.10
N PHE A 111 -5.54 3.29 -9.93
CA PHE A 111 -4.78 3.41 -8.68
C PHE A 111 -3.81 2.23 -8.46
N LYS A 112 -3.38 1.56 -9.53
CA LYS A 112 -2.43 0.43 -9.47
C LYS A 112 -1.02 0.89 -9.81
N GLY A 113 -0.70 2.17 -9.62
CA GLY A 113 0.61 2.76 -9.90
C GLY A 113 1.67 2.40 -8.85
N GLY A 114 2.58 3.35 -8.60
CA GLY A 114 3.59 3.27 -7.54
C GLY A 114 5.02 3.04 -8.03
N TRP A 115 5.95 2.94 -7.09
CA TRP A 115 7.40 2.95 -7.32
C TRP A 115 7.91 1.81 -8.22
N GLY A 116 7.23 0.66 -8.25
CA GLY A 116 7.59 -0.48 -9.09
C GLY A 116 7.16 -0.34 -10.56
N LYS A 117 6.43 0.71 -10.92
CA LYS A 117 5.91 0.92 -12.28
C LYS A 117 6.52 2.16 -12.91
N LYS A 118 7.18 1.98 -14.07
CA LYS A 118 7.67 3.10 -14.88
C LYS A 118 6.51 4.00 -15.27
N ASN A 119 6.73 5.31 -15.21
CA ASN A 119 5.75 6.38 -15.43
C ASN A 119 4.59 6.43 -14.42
N GLY A 120 4.60 5.60 -13.37
CA GLY A 120 3.67 5.74 -12.25
C GLY A 120 3.89 7.06 -11.53
N ASN A 121 2.84 7.59 -10.93
CA ASN A 121 2.88 8.77 -10.08
C ASN A 121 2.60 8.39 -8.63
N ILE A 122 3.27 9.06 -7.71
CA ILE A 122 2.94 9.01 -6.29
C ILE A 122 2.54 10.43 -5.90
N ILE A 123 1.35 10.58 -5.32
CA ILE A 123 0.74 11.86 -4.96
C ILE A 123 0.33 11.78 -3.50
N MET A 124 0.62 12.82 -2.72
CA MET A 124 0.22 12.90 -1.32
C MET A 124 -0.11 14.35 -0.94
N PRO A 125 -1.35 14.66 -0.53
CA PRO A 125 -1.67 15.98 0.02
C PRO A 125 -0.91 16.17 1.34
N ILE A 126 -0.11 17.25 1.43
CA ILE A 126 0.67 17.60 2.63
C ILE A 126 0.06 18.79 3.38
N SER A 127 -0.73 19.60 2.69
CA SER A 127 -1.57 20.63 3.27
C SER A 127 -2.78 20.90 2.38
N PRO A 128 -3.78 21.65 2.86
CA PRO A 128 -4.93 22.07 2.06
C PRO A 128 -4.58 22.87 0.81
N THR A 129 -3.36 23.41 0.71
CA THR A 129 -2.89 24.22 -0.41
C THR A 129 -1.70 23.60 -1.13
N ARG A 130 -1.17 22.46 -0.66
CA ARG A 130 0.05 21.85 -1.19
C ARG A 130 -0.07 20.33 -1.26
N LEU A 131 0.39 19.77 -2.36
CA LEU A 131 0.58 18.34 -2.51
C LEU A 131 2.03 18.03 -2.89
N LEU A 132 2.48 16.86 -2.48
CA LEU A 132 3.73 16.25 -2.87
C LEU A 132 3.47 15.32 -4.05
N ILE A 133 4.27 15.41 -5.11
CA ILE A 133 4.16 14.54 -6.29
C ILE A 133 5.53 14.10 -6.78
N THR A 134 5.59 12.88 -7.32
CA THR A 134 6.73 12.41 -8.11
C THR A 134 6.26 11.55 -9.28
N GLN A 135 7.11 11.43 -10.30
CA GLN A 135 6.93 10.50 -11.41
C GLN A 135 8.11 9.53 -11.47
N ILE A 136 7.79 8.24 -11.58
CA ILE A 136 8.78 7.18 -11.54
C ILE A 136 9.46 7.03 -12.91
N GLY A 137 10.77 7.26 -12.96
CA GLY A 137 11.60 6.98 -14.14
C GLY A 137 11.53 8.02 -15.26
N SER A 138 10.95 9.19 -15.01
CA SER A 138 10.91 10.32 -15.96
C SER A 138 10.83 11.66 -15.23
N ASN A 139 11.20 12.74 -15.91
CA ASN A 139 11.03 14.10 -15.40
C ASN A 139 9.67 14.63 -15.83
N MET A 140 8.86 15.04 -14.84
CA MET A 140 7.55 15.62 -15.06
C MET A 140 7.64 17.12 -15.42
N PRO A 141 6.85 17.64 -16.38
CA PRO A 141 6.82 19.06 -16.70
C PRO A 141 5.98 19.86 -15.69
N LEU A 142 6.60 20.24 -14.58
CA LEU A 142 5.94 20.78 -13.39
C LEU A 142 5.29 22.14 -13.53
N ALA A 143 5.88 23.01 -14.36
CA ALA A 143 5.38 24.38 -14.54
C ALA A 143 3.93 24.44 -15.02
N ARG A 144 3.42 23.34 -15.61
CA ARG A 144 2.03 23.23 -16.08
C ARG A 144 1.06 22.79 -14.99
N LEU A 145 1.57 22.18 -13.92
CA LEU A 145 0.77 21.61 -12.83
C LEU A 145 0.60 22.61 -11.69
N ASP A 146 1.65 23.40 -11.41
CA ASP A 146 1.68 24.32 -10.29
C ASP A 146 0.69 25.48 -10.46
N HIS A 147 -0.09 25.77 -9.42
CA HIS A 147 -1.16 26.78 -9.42
C HIS A 147 -2.22 26.64 -10.53
N SER A 148 -2.25 25.50 -11.23
CA SER A 148 -3.21 25.26 -12.32
C SER A 148 -4.58 24.88 -11.75
N GLU A 149 -5.62 25.64 -12.10
CA GLU A 149 -6.99 25.35 -11.65
C GLU A 149 -7.46 23.98 -12.14
N HIS A 150 -7.15 23.67 -13.40
CA HIS A 150 -7.47 22.39 -14.03
C HIS A 150 -6.88 21.21 -13.25
N TRP A 151 -5.55 21.23 -13.04
CA TRP A 151 -4.88 20.17 -12.30
C TRP A 151 -5.26 20.15 -10.82
N SER A 152 -5.50 21.30 -10.20
CA SER A 152 -5.95 21.36 -8.80
C SER A 152 -7.28 20.65 -8.62
N LYS A 153 -8.23 20.85 -9.54
CA LYS A 153 -9.52 20.15 -9.55
C LYS A 153 -9.36 18.65 -9.80
N PHE A 154 -8.45 18.27 -10.71
CA PHE A 154 -8.13 16.87 -10.97
C PHE A 154 -7.53 16.18 -9.75
N PHE A 155 -6.52 16.77 -9.10
CA PHE A 155 -5.90 16.22 -7.90
C PHE A 155 -6.90 16.09 -6.76
N ARG A 156 -7.73 17.11 -6.56
CA ARG A 156 -8.85 17.03 -5.61
C ARG A 156 -9.79 15.87 -5.92
N LYS A 157 -10.15 15.67 -7.20
CA LYS A 157 -11.02 14.57 -7.64
C LYS A 157 -10.40 13.22 -7.28
N ILE A 158 -9.16 12.96 -7.68
CA ILE A 158 -8.51 11.67 -7.43
C ILE A 158 -8.32 11.40 -5.93
N ILE A 159 -8.11 12.43 -5.10
CA ILE A 159 -8.05 12.26 -3.64
C ILE A 159 -9.40 11.76 -3.11
N ILE A 160 -10.50 12.35 -3.57
CA ILE A 160 -11.86 11.97 -3.16
C ILE A 160 -12.26 10.59 -3.73
N GLU A 161 -11.77 10.20 -4.89
CA GLU A 161 -12.02 8.87 -5.46
C GLU A 161 -11.19 7.77 -4.79
N HIS A 162 -9.94 8.07 -4.39
CA HIS A 162 -9.02 7.11 -3.78
C HIS A 162 -9.37 6.76 -2.33
N VAL A 163 -10.06 7.65 -1.63
CA VAL A 163 -10.39 7.49 -0.21
C VAL A 163 -10.98 6.12 0.10
N HIS A 164 -10.53 5.54 1.21
CA HIS A 164 -11.08 4.29 1.69
C HIS A 164 -12.40 4.52 2.45
N ARG A 165 -12.41 5.42 3.44
CA ARG A 165 -13.60 5.69 4.28
C ARG A 165 -13.86 7.17 4.53
N TYR A 166 -12.82 7.94 4.84
CA TYR A 166 -12.98 9.30 5.36
C TYR A 166 -12.19 10.31 4.56
N VAL A 167 -12.87 11.36 4.14
CA VAL A 167 -12.25 12.56 3.55
C VAL A 167 -12.21 13.64 4.63
N TYR A 168 -11.03 14.17 4.89
CA TYR A 168 -10.81 15.27 5.82
C TYR A 168 -10.46 16.54 5.04
N ALA A 169 -11.17 17.63 5.29
CA ALA A 169 -10.96 18.90 4.60
C ALA A 169 -11.22 20.07 5.55
N ILE A 170 -10.57 21.21 5.30
CA ILE A 170 -10.88 22.47 6.02
C ILE A 170 -12.31 22.92 5.70
N GLU A 171 -12.69 22.82 4.43
CA GLU A 171 -14.00 23.26 3.95
C GLU A 171 -14.76 22.10 3.28
N PRO A 172 -16.10 22.13 3.32
CA PRO A 172 -16.93 21.18 2.60
C PRO A 172 -16.58 21.13 1.10
N GLN A 173 -16.29 19.94 0.60
CA GLN A 173 -15.87 19.74 -0.78
C GLN A 173 -17.08 19.71 -1.73
N LYS A 174 -17.25 20.75 -2.56
CA LYS A 174 -18.40 20.85 -3.49
C LYS A 174 -18.48 19.66 -4.46
N GLY A 175 -19.63 18.98 -4.51
CA GLY A 175 -19.81 17.83 -5.38
C GLY A 175 -19.11 16.55 -4.93
N MET A 176 -18.63 16.49 -3.67
CA MET A 176 -17.99 15.29 -3.11
C MET A 176 -18.84 14.03 -3.27
N LEU A 177 -20.15 14.11 -2.98
CA LEU A 177 -21.06 12.96 -3.10
C LEU A 177 -21.29 12.50 -4.55
N ALA A 178 -21.02 13.35 -5.55
CA ALA A 178 -21.07 12.97 -6.95
C ALA A 178 -19.79 12.24 -7.40
N ILE A 179 -18.66 12.53 -6.75
CA ILE A 179 -17.37 11.89 -7.01
C ILE A 179 -17.27 10.57 -6.27
N ASN A 180 -17.61 10.57 -4.97
CA ASN A 180 -17.62 9.39 -4.13
C ASN A 180 -18.91 9.37 -3.29
N PRO A 181 -19.95 8.66 -3.79
CA PRO A 181 -21.21 8.54 -3.07
C PRO A 181 -21.04 7.82 -1.74
N ARG A 182 -21.65 8.36 -0.69
CA ARG A 182 -21.65 7.70 0.61
C ARG A 182 -22.40 6.37 0.51
N ARG A 183 -21.72 5.27 0.82
CA ARG A 183 -22.35 3.97 1.02
C ARG A 183 -22.96 3.89 2.43
N ILE A 184 -24.28 3.70 2.51
CA ILE A 184 -25.00 3.50 3.77
C ILE A 184 -25.46 2.04 3.80
N ASP A 185 -24.86 1.24 4.67
CA ASP A 185 -25.10 -0.20 4.76
C ASP A 185 -25.05 -0.60 6.25
N ALA A 186 -26.23 -0.79 6.85
CA ALA A 186 -26.35 -1.07 8.28
C ALA A 186 -25.77 -2.45 8.64
N ALA A 187 -25.91 -3.43 7.75
CA ALA A 187 -25.36 -4.77 7.97
C ALA A 187 -23.82 -4.75 7.94
N LEU A 188 -23.24 -4.01 6.99
CA LEU A 188 -21.80 -3.79 6.94
C LEU A 188 -21.30 -3.07 8.20
N PHE A 189 -22.03 -2.04 8.65
CA PHE A 189 -21.68 -1.29 9.86
C PHE A 189 -21.66 -2.18 11.11
N GLU A 190 -22.71 -2.95 11.37
CA GLU A 190 -22.76 -3.84 12.54
C GLU A 190 -21.70 -4.94 12.47
N LYS A 191 -21.43 -5.48 11.27
CA LYS A 191 -20.34 -6.43 11.05
C LYS A 191 -18.97 -5.82 11.38
N GLU A 192 -18.67 -4.62 10.88
CA GLU A 192 -17.40 -3.96 11.18
C GLU A 192 -17.26 -3.64 12.66
N LYS A 193 -18.34 -3.20 13.30
CA LYS A 193 -18.38 -2.91 14.73
C LYS A 193 -18.08 -4.16 15.56
N SER A 194 -18.66 -5.31 15.21
CA SER A 194 -18.38 -6.57 15.93
C SER A 194 -16.93 -7.01 15.73
N ILE A 195 -16.41 -6.94 14.50
CA ILE A 195 -15.00 -7.26 14.20
C ILE A 195 -14.08 -6.36 15.02
N MET A 196 -14.32 -5.04 15.04
CA MET A 196 -13.47 -4.09 15.74
C MET A 196 -13.46 -4.31 17.26
N ALA A 197 -14.58 -4.76 17.84
CA ALA A 197 -14.68 -5.04 19.27
C ALA A 197 -13.81 -6.23 19.71
N GLY A 198 -13.75 -7.29 18.90
CA GLY A 198 -12.92 -8.49 19.18
C GLY A 198 -11.51 -8.44 18.56
N TRP A 199 -11.23 -7.46 17.69
CA TRP A 199 -10.06 -7.46 16.81
C TRP A 199 -8.74 -7.70 17.53
N HIS A 200 -8.53 -7.03 18.68
CA HIS A 200 -7.28 -7.15 19.42
C HIS A 200 -7.10 -8.57 20.01
N GLU A 201 -8.11 -9.07 20.71
CA GLU A 201 -8.06 -10.36 21.39
C GLU A 201 -7.92 -11.51 20.38
N GLU A 202 -8.74 -11.50 19.32
CA GLU A 202 -8.70 -12.49 18.25
C GLU A 202 -7.33 -12.54 17.53
N GLN A 203 -6.74 -11.37 17.26
CA GLN A 203 -5.42 -11.30 16.61
C GLN A 203 -4.30 -11.78 17.54
N MET A 204 -4.35 -11.42 18.82
CA MET A 204 -3.36 -11.86 19.80
C MET A 204 -3.41 -13.38 20.01
N GLU A 205 -4.62 -13.95 20.10
CA GLU A 205 -4.80 -15.39 20.21
C GLU A 205 -4.34 -16.12 18.94
N ALA A 206 -4.73 -15.64 17.76
CA ALA A 206 -4.32 -16.23 16.49
C ALA A 206 -2.80 -16.17 16.28
N GLU A 207 -2.13 -15.08 16.68
CA GLU A 207 -0.66 -14.99 16.64
C GLU A 207 -0.01 -15.97 17.62
N ALA A 208 -0.54 -16.10 18.84
CA ALA A 208 -0.01 -17.01 19.84
C ALA A 208 -0.17 -18.49 19.47
N GLN A 209 -1.21 -18.86 18.73
CA GLN A 209 -1.41 -20.24 18.25
C GLN A 209 -0.53 -20.59 17.04
N LEU A 210 -0.11 -19.60 16.26
CA LEU A 210 0.69 -19.79 15.06
C LEU A 210 2.19 -19.95 15.34
N ILE A 211 2.71 -19.22 16.33
CA ILE A 211 4.13 -19.23 16.75
C ILE A 211 4.40 -20.43 17.68
#